data_AF-A0A151AX19-F1
#
_entry.id   AF-A0A151AX19-F1
#
_cell.length_a   1.000
_cell.length_b   1.000
_cell.length_c   1.000
_cell.angle_alpha   90.00
_cell.angle_beta   90.00
_cell.angle_gamma   90.00
#
_symmetry.space_group_name_H-M   'P 1'
#
loop_
_entity.id
_entity.type
_entity.pdbx_description
1 polymer ?
#
loop_
_entity_poly.entity_id
_entity_poly.type
_entity_poly.pdbx_seq_one_letter_code
_entity_poly.pdbx_strand_id
1 'polypeptide(L)'
;MLTVFFFFILLLLFILALRAKVGCYRSSNMEAVASPVSRALAELVAIAGGIYLSLVLLVSFLKISLPEAIAIGGLMVDPLAVVALVIALIQPLALVLWPRRKGR
;
A
#
# COMPACT_ATOMS: atom_id res chain seq x y z
N MET A 1 19.55 -13.69 0.19
CA MET A 1 18.56 -14.59 -0.46
C MET A 1 17.13 -14.24 -0.04
N LEU A 2 16.80 -14.34 1.26
CA LEU A 2 15.44 -14.07 1.77
C LEU A 2 14.99 -12.60 1.60
N THR A 3 15.93 -11.66 1.69
CA THR A 3 15.70 -10.23 1.51
C THR A 3 15.40 -9.85 0.06
N VAL A 4 16.15 -10.43 -0.89
CA VAL A 4 15.88 -10.28 -2.33
C VAL A 4 14.50 -10.81 -2.67
N PHE A 5 14.12 -11.96 -2.09
CA PHE A 5 12.80 -12.55 -2.26
C PHE A 5 11.68 -11.66 -1.68
N PHE A 6 11.89 -11.06 -0.50
CA PHE A 6 10.95 -10.11 0.10
C PHE A 6 10.73 -8.87 -0.79
N PHE A 7 11.81 -8.24 -1.27
CA PHE A 7 11.69 -7.11 -2.19
C PHE A 7 11.04 -7.49 -3.51
N PHE A 8 11.30 -8.70 -4.01
CA PHE A 8 10.68 -9.21 -5.24
C PHE A 8 9.18 -9.43 -5.06
N ILE A 9 8.76 -10.01 -3.91
CA ILE A 9 7.34 -10.14 -3.54
C ILE A 9 6.70 -8.76 -3.39
N LEU A 10 7.36 -7.83 -2.72
CA LEU A 10 6.84 -6.47 -2.51
C LEU A 10 6.66 -5.76 -3.85
N LEU A 11 7.64 -5.87 -4.76
CA LEU A 11 7.57 -5.34 -6.11
C LEU A 11 6.43 -6.00 -6.91
N LEU A 12 6.27 -7.32 -6.82
CA LEU A 12 5.20 -8.05 -7.48
C LEU A 12 3.83 -7.60 -6.99
N LEU A 13 3.63 -7.49 -5.67
CA LEU A 13 2.40 -6.98 -5.07
C LEU A 13 2.12 -5.54 -5.48
N PHE A 14 3.15 -4.70 -5.53
CA PHE A 14 3.05 -3.32 -6.00
C PHE A 14 2.59 -3.24 -7.47
N ILE A 15 3.19 -4.04 -8.35
CA ILE A 15 2.79 -4.12 -9.77
C ILE A 15 1.35 -4.61 -9.91
N LEU A 16 0.96 -5.62 -9.11
CA LEU A 16 -0.39 -6.18 -9.14
C LEU A 16 -1.44 -5.17 -8.63
N ALA A 17 -1.13 -4.45 -7.56
CA ALA A 17 -1.97 -3.37 -7.02
C ALA A 17 -2.14 -2.23 -8.04
N LEU A 18 -1.06 -1.83 -8.73
CA LEU A 18 -1.14 -0.84 -9.81
C LEU A 18 -2.01 -1.32 -10.96
N ARG A 19 -1.83 -2.55 -11.43
CA ARG A 19 -2.64 -3.15 -12.49
C ARG A 19 -4.12 -3.16 -12.13
N ALA A 20 -4.46 -3.61 -10.93
CA ALA A 20 -5.83 -3.63 -10.40
C ALA A 20 -6.46 -2.23 -10.41
N LYS A 21 -5.72 -1.24 -9.93
CA LYS A 21 -6.20 0.14 -9.81
C LYS A 21 -6.39 0.82 -11.17
N VAL A 22 -5.46 0.60 -12.09
CA VAL A 22 -5.56 1.06 -13.49
C VAL A 22 -6.76 0.41 -14.22
N GLY A 23 -7.04 -0.88 -13.97
CA GLY A 23 -8.21 -1.57 -14.51
C GLY A 23 -9.53 -0.95 -14.05
N CYS A 24 -9.61 -0.55 -12.77
CA CYS A 24 -10.77 0.15 -12.22
C CYS A 24 -10.96 1.54 -12.86
N TYR A 25 -9.87 2.28 -13.07
CA TYR A 25 -9.89 3.59 -13.71
C TYR A 25 -10.30 3.54 -15.19
N ARG A 26 -9.91 2.50 -15.94
CA ARG A 26 -10.32 2.33 -17.35
C ARG A 26 -11.82 2.09 -17.53
N SER A 27 -12.52 1.60 -16.50
CA SER A 27 -13.98 1.42 -16.53
C SER A 27 -14.76 2.68 -16.17
N SER A 28 -14.10 3.71 -15.64
CA SER A 28 -14.68 4.98 -15.21
C SER A 28 -14.14 6.10 -16.09
N ASN A 29 -14.59 6.12 -17.34
CA ASN A 29 -14.19 7.13 -18.31
C ASN A 29 -14.76 8.49 -17.91
N MET A 30 -13.97 9.37 -17.28
CA MET A 30 -14.05 10.84 -17.36
C MET A 30 -12.75 11.50 -16.87
N GLU A 31 -12.32 12.48 -17.68
CA GLU A 31 -11.36 13.56 -17.41
C GLU A 31 -9.85 13.24 -17.43
N ALA A 32 -9.23 13.76 -18.50
CA ALA A 32 -7.81 14.00 -18.63
C ALA A 32 -7.28 14.84 -17.46
N VAL A 33 -6.10 14.48 -16.93
CA VAL A 33 -5.05 15.36 -16.36
C VAL A 33 -3.92 14.54 -15.70
N ALA A 34 -4.11 13.26 -15.39
CA ALA A 34 -3.01 12.38 -14.96
C ALA A 34 -3.18 10.99 -15.55
N SER A 35 -2.08 10.36 -16.00
CA SER A 35 -2.13 8.98 -16.46
C SER A 35 -2.77 8.10 -15.38
N PRO A 36 -3.57 7.08 -15.72
CA PRO A 36 -4.19 6.18 -14.74
C PRO A 36 -3.19 5.59 -13.74
N VAL A 37 -1.94 5.42 -14.16
CA VAL A 37 -0.82 4.98 -13.30
C VAL A 37 -0.44 6.05 -12.27
N SER A 38 -0.33 7.32 -12.68
CA SER A 38 0.00 8.42 -11.77
C SER A 38 -1.08 8.61 -10.70
N ARG A 39 -2.37 8.53 -11.07
CA ARG A 39 -3.48 8.56 -10.11
C ARG A 39 -3.43 7.38 -9.12
N ALA A 40 -3.19 6.17 -9.63
CA ALA A 40 -3.07 4.98 -8.78
C ALA A 40 -1.91 5.11 -7.78
N LEU A 41 -0.75 5.62 -8.22
CA LEU A 41 0.40 5.88 -7.36
C LEU A 41 0.09 6.93 -6.29
N ALA A 42 -0.45 8.08 -6.69
CA ALA A 42 -0.78 9.17 -5.77
C ALA A 42 -1.73 8.68 -4.66
N GLU A 43 -2.76 7.92 -5.02
CA GLU A 43 -3.68 7.35 -4.03
C GLU A 43 -3.04 6.28 -3.15
N LEU A 44 -2.21 5.38 -3.71
CA LEU A 44 -1.52 4.36 -2.90
C LEU A 44 -0.61 5.01 -1.85
N VAL A 45 0.12 6.06 -2.25
CA VAL A 45 0.98 6.83 -1.34
C VAL A 45 0.14 7.57 -0.30
N ALA A 46 -0.97 8.20 -0.70
CA ALA A 46 -1.87 8.90 0.22
C ALA A 46 -2.45 7.97 1.28
N ILE A 47 -2.92 6.77 0.87
CA ILE A 47 -3.45 5.76 1.78
C ILE A 47 -2.36 5.24 2.72
N ALA A 48 -1.19 4.87 2.19
CA ALA A 48 -0.08 4.40 3.01
C ALA A 48 0.38 5.46 4.03
N GLY A 49 0.46 6.73 3.62
CA GLY A 49 0.80 7.84 4.50
C GLY A 49 -0.23 8.06 5.60
N GLY A 50 -1.52 7.99 5.28
CA GLY A 50 -2.60 8.11 6.27
C GLY A 50 -2.60 6.98 7.31
N ILE A 51 -2.37 5.74 6.87
CA ILE A 51 -2.24 4.58 7.77
C ILE A 51 -1.00 4.75 8.65
N TYR A 52 0.15 5.11 8.06
CA TYR A 52 1.39 5.32 8.82
C TYR A 52 1.22 6.36 9.92
N LEU A 53 0.69 7.54 9.60
CA LEU A 53 0.44 8.60 10.60
C LEU A 53 -0.51 8.12 11.70
N SER A 54 -1.56 7.40 11.33
CA SER A 54 -2.52 6.85 12.28
C SER A 54 -1.88 5.82 13.22
N LEU A 55 -0.99 4.96 12.69
CA LEU A 55 -0.23 3.99 13.48
C LEU A 55 0.78 4.66 14.40
N VAL A 56 1.50 5.68 13.92
CA VAL A 56 2.42 6.49 14.75
C VAL A 56 1.67 7.13 15.92
N LEU A 57 0.51 7.75 15.65
CA LEU A 57 -0.33 8.33 16.68
C LEU A 57 -0.84 7.29 17.68
N LEU A 58 -1.26 6.11 17.19
CA LEU A 58 -1.74 5.02 18.04
C LEU A 58 -0.62 4.49 18.96
N VAL A 59 0.55 4.22 18.41
CA VAL A 59 1.73 3.76 19.15
C VAL A 59 2.15 4.80 20.20
N SER A 60 2.18 6.09 19.81
CA SER A 60 2.48 7.19 20.72
C SER A 60 1.44 7.31 21.85
N PHE A 61 0.15 7.15 21.53
CA PHE A 61 -0.93 7.21 22.51
C PHE A 61 -0.85 6.06 23.51
N LEU A 62 -0.57 4.84 23.03
CA LEU A 62 -0.39 3.66 23.86
C LEU A 62 0.97 3.61 24.57
N LYS A 63 1.86 4.59 24.33
CA LYS A 63 3.24 4.65 24.84
C LYS A 63 4.03 3.37 24.56
N ILE A 64 3.79 2.75 23.41
CA ILE A 64 4.53 1.57 22.98
C ILE A 64 5.90 2.02 22.50
N SER A 65 6.97 1.47 23.09
CA SER A 65 8.34 1.74 22.67
C SER A 65 8.72 0.79 21.53
N LEU A 66 8.86 1.34 20.32
CA LEU A 66 9.32 0.61 19.14
C LEU A 66 10.73 1.10 18.75
N PRO A 67 11.56 0.26 18.11
CA PRO A 67 12.82 0.70 17.54
C PRO A 67 12.56 1.69 16.39
N GLU A 68 13.40 2.73 16.29
CA GLU A 68 13.29 3.77 15.24
C GLU A 68 13.43 3.20 13.83
N ALA A 69 14.26 2.16 13.68
CA ALA A 69 14.44 1.47 12.42
C ALA A 69 14.71 -0.02 12.64
N ILE A 70 14.27 -0.82 11.69
CA ILE A 70 14.64 -2.23 11.57
C ILE A 70 15.47 -2.44 10.31
N ALA A 71 16.46 -3.33 10.41
CA ALA A 71 17.28 -3.71 9.29
C ALA A 71 16.52 -4.73 8.42
N ILE A 72 16.11 -4.32 7.22
CA ILE A 72 15.55 -5.21 6.21
C ILE A 72 16.52 -5.28 5.04
N GLY A 73 17.30 -6.36 4.97
CA GLY A 73 18.24 -6.58 3.87
C GLY A 73 19.36 -5.56 3.75
N GLY A 74 19.80 -4.99 4.87
CA GLY A 74 20.86 -3.98 4.92
C GLY A 74 20.36 -2.54 4.84
N LEU A 75 19.05 -2.34 4.58
CA LEU A 75 18.41 -1.03 4.64
C LEU A 75 17.75 -0.84 6.01
N MET A 76 17.96 0.33 6.61
CA MET A 76 17.27 0.73 7.82
C MET A 76 15.93 1.35 7.42
N VAL A 77 14.83 0.75 7.88
CA VAL A 77 13.48 1.15 7.51
C VAL A 77 12.61 1.26 8.75
N ASP A 78 11.71 2.23 8.77
CA ASP A 78 10.71 2.36 9.83
C ASP A 78 9.74 1.16 9.80
N PRO A 79 9.60 0.39 10.89
CA PRO A 79 8.68 -0.75 10.97
C PRO A 79 7.22 -0.40 10.66
N LEU A 80 6.73 0.74 11.15
CA LEU A 80 5.35 1.18 10.97
C LEU A 80 5.10 1.58 9.53
N ALA A 81 6.10 2.16 8.85
CA ALA A 81 5.99 2.49 7.43
C ALA A 81 5.85 1.21 6.57
N VAL A 82 6.59 0.16 6.91
CA VAL A 82 6.48 -1.14 6.24
C VAL A 82 5.09 -1.73 6.43
N VAL A 83 4.57 -1.74 7.67
CA VAL A 83 3.22 -2.23 7.97
C VAL A 83 2.16 -1.41 7.21
N ALA A 84 2.25 -0.09 7.24
CA ALA A 84 1.31 0.79 6.56
C ALA A 84 1.30 0.55 5.04
N LEU A 85 2.48 0.38 4.43
CA LEU A 85 2.60 0.08 3.01
C LEU A 85 1.98 -1.27 2.67
N VAL A 86 2.25 -2.31 3.46
CA VAL A 86 1.67 -3.65 3.23
C VAL A 86 0.14 -3.61 3.30
N ILE A 87 -0.43 -2.92 4.31
CA ILE A 87 -1.89 -2.76 4.43
C ILE A 87 -2.46 -2.01 3.22
N ALA A 88 -1.82 -0.90 2.82
CA ALA A 88 -2.24 -0.12 1.65
C ALA A 88 -2.21 -0.92 0.34
N LEU A 89 -1.24 -1.83 0.18
CA LEU A 89 -1.14 -2.70 -0.99
C LEU A 89 -2.15 -3.85 -0.98
N ILE A 90 -2.52 -4.36 0.20
CA ILE A 90 -3.55 -5.40 0.32
C ILE A 90 -4.93 -4.88 -0.05
N GLN A 91 -5.25 -3.62 0.29
CA GLN A 91 -6.57 -3.02 0.05
C GLN A 91 -7.09 -3.15 -1.40
N PRO A 92 -6.37 -2.75 -2.46
CA PRO A 92 -6.84 -2.91 -3.84
C PRO A 92 -6.94 -4.37 -4.27
N LEU A 93 -6.09 -5.26 -3.75
CA LEU A 93 -6.15 -6.70 -4.04
C LEU A 93 -7.39 -7.33 -3.43
N ALA A 94 -7.70 -6.99 -2.18
CA ALA A 94 -8.91 -7.42 -1.50
C ALA A 94 -10.17 -6.94 -2.23
N LEU A 95 -10.20 -5.71 -2.73
CA LEU A 95 -11.34 -5.17 -3.50
C LEU A 95 -11.54 -5.87 -4.85
N VAL A 96 -10.47 -6.35 -5.50
CA VAL A 96 -10.58 -7.14 -6.74
C VAL A 96 -11.03 -8.57 -6.48
N LEU A 97 -10.55 -9.19 -5.40
CA LEU A 97 -10.85 -10.58 -5.05
C LEU A 97 -12.18 -10.75 -4.32
N TRP A 98 -12.69 -9.69 -3.69
CA TRP A 98 -14.01 -9.72 -3.06
C TRP A 98 -15.07 -9.83 -4.16
N PRO A 99 -15.77 -10.98 -4.30
CA PRO A 99 -16.86 -11.07 -5.25
C PRO A 99 -17.83 -9.97 -4.87
N ARG A 100 -18.17 -9.11 -5.84
CA ARG A 100 -19.21 -8.12 -5.69
C ARG A 100 -20.53 -8.86 -5.39
N ARG A 101 -20.76 -9.27 -4.14
CA ARG A 101 -22.10 -9.38 -3.56
C ARG A 101 -22.59 -7.95 -3.37
N LYS A 102 -22.67 -7.21 -4.47
CA LYS A 102 -23.47 -6.01 -4.55
C LYS A 102 -24.89 -6.54 -4.53
N GLY A 103 -25.52 -6.42 -3.36
CA GLY A 103 -26.97 -6.49 -3.25
C GLY A 103 -27.56 -5.62 -4.36
N ARG A 104 -28.51 -6.21 -5.10
CA ARG A 104 -29.45 -5.44 -5.89
C ARG A 104 -30.20 -4.47 -4.97
#